data_AF-A0A965MWZ9-F1
#
_entry.id   AF-A0A965MWZ9-F1
#
_cell.length_a   1.000
_cell.length_b   1.000
_cell.length_c   1.000
_cell.angle_alpha   90.00
_cell.angle_beta   90.00
_cell.angle_gamma   90.00
#
_symmetry.space_group_name_H-M   'P 1'
#
loop_
_entity.id
_entity.type
_entity.pdbx_description
1 polymer ?
#
loop_
_entity_poly.entity_id
_entity_poly.type
_entity_poly.pdbx_seq_one_letter_code
_entity_poly.pdbx_strand_id
1 'polypeptide(L)' 'MSELPQHPLIDAVKPVLDMLGAQIIPVEDALISDRALEWEGEIIAAVRLPHLQGA' A
#
# COMPACT_ATOMS: atom_id res chain seq x y z
N MET A 1 13.06 5.89 -5.83
CA MET A 1 11.69 5.37 -5.89
C MET A 1 11.86 3.95 -6.28
N SER A 2 11.55 3.06 -5.35
CA SER A 2 11.87 1.67 -5.53
C SER A 2 10.67 0.92 -6.10
N GLU A 3 10.93 -0.25 -6.63
CA GLU A 3 9.93 -0.98 -7.41
C GLU A 3 9.01 -1.77 -6.48
N LEU A 4 7.70 -1.77 -6.78
CA LEU A 4 6.76 -2.65 -6.09
C LEU A 4 7.00 -4.10 -6.52
N PRO A 5 6.96 -5.06 -5.58
CA PRO A 5 7.05 -6.47 -5.95
C PRO A 5 5.82 -6.88 -6.78
N GLN A 6 6.04 -7.74 -7.79
CA GLN A 6 4.93 -8.43 -8.45
C GLN A 6 4.40 -9.48 -7.48
N HIS A 7 3.21 -9.25 -6.93
CA HIS A 7 2.63 -10.11 -5.89
C HIS A 7 1.11 -10.25 -6.06
N PRO A 8 0.54 -11.46 -5.96
CA PRO A 8 -0.89 -11.69 -6.20
C PRO A 8 -1.81 -10.89 -5.27
N LEU A 9 -1.41 -10.68 -4.01
CA LEU A 9 -2.16 -9.81 -3.09
C LEU A 9 -2.20 -8.36 -3.61
N ILE A 10 -1.09 -7.84 -4.12
CA ILE A 10 -1.00 -6.46 -4.63
C ILE A 10 -1.94 -6.30 -5.83
N ASP A 11 -1.91 -7.25 -6.77
CA ASP A 11 -2.79 -7.24 -7.93
C ASP A 11 -4.27 -7.34 -7.54
N ALA A 12 -4.59 -8.15 -6.52
CA ALA A 12 -5.97 -8.33 -6.05
C ALA A 12 -6.54 -7.07 -5.37
N VAL A 13 -5.73 -6.33 -4.59
CA VAL A 13 -6.22 -5.17 -3.83
C VAL A 13 -6.15 -3.86 -4.62
N LYS A 14 -5.28 -3.78 -5.63
CA LYS A 14 -5.02 -2.56 -6.41
C LYS A 14 -6.30 -1.89 -6.94
N PRO A 15 -7.28 -2.60 -7.56
CA PRO A 15 -8.49 -1.95 -8.07
C PRO A 15 -9.29 -1.21 -6.99
N VAL A 16 -9.36 -1.76 -5.77
CA VAL A 16 -10.08 -1.15 -4.65
C VAL A 16 -9.31 0.04 -4.11
N LEU A 17 -7.99 -0.08 -3.98
CA LEU A 17 -7.14 1.02 -3.49
C LEU A 17 -7.13 2.20 -4.47
N ASP A 18 -7.08 1.93 -5.77
CA ASP A 18 -7.17 2.95 -6.82
C ASP A 18 -8.50 3.71 -6.73
N MET A 19 -9.63 3.01 -6.50
CA MET A 19 -10.95 3.64 -6.30
C MET A 19 -10.98 4.54 -5.07
N LEU A 20 -10.27 4.17 -4.00
CA LEU A 20 -10.19 4.96 -2.77
C LEU A 20 -9.16 6.09 -2.85
N GLY A 21 -8.44 6.25 -3.97
CA GLY A 21 -7.36 7.22 -4.10
C GLY A 21 -6.16 6.92 -3.19
N ALA A 22 -6.01 5.68 -2.76
CA ALA A 22 -4.88 5.22 -1.97
C ALA A 22 -3.69 4.87 -2.88
N GLN A 23 -2.48 4.89 -2.32
CA GLN A 23 -1.25 4.53 -3.02
C GLN A 23 -0.60 3.30 -2.38
N ILE A 24 -0.12 2.39 -3.21
CA ILE A 24 0.70 1.26 -2.76
C ILE A 24 2.16 1.73 -2.76
N ILE A 25 2.82 1.62 -1.61
CA ILE A 25 4.17 2.11 -1.33
C ILE A 25 5.09 0.91 -1.14
N PRO A 26 6.28 0.87 -1.77
CA PRO A 26 7.30 -0.12 -1.49
C PRO A 26 7.71 -0.12 -0.01
N VAL A 27 8.10 -1.27 0.53
CA VAL A 27 8.46 -1.42 1.96
C VAL A 27 9.56 -0.44 2.39
N GLU A 28 10.55 -0.20 1.51
CA GLU A 28 11.66 0.72 1.77
C GLU A 28 11.27 2.20 1.77
N ASP A 29 10.15 2.54 1.13
CA ASP A 29 9.61 3.90 1.05
C ASP A 29 8.45 4.12 2.05
N ALA A 30 8.11 3.09 2.83
CA ALA A 30 6.98 3.10 3.76
C ALA A 30 7.25 3.96 5.00
N LEU A 31 6.24 4.71 5.43
CA LEU A 31 6.24 5.49 6.67
C LEU A 31 5.46 4.76 7.76
N ILE A 32 5.73 5.10 9.03
CA ILE A 32 5.00 4.57 10.20
C ILE A 32 3.48 4.84 10.11
N SER A 33 3.08 5.90 9.41
CA SER A 33 1.67 6.25 9.17
C SER A 33 0.99 5.40 8.09
N ASP A 34 1.75 4.72 7.24
CA ASP A 34 1.20 3.88 6.20
C ASP A 34 0.72 2.53 6.77
N ARG A 35 -0.21 1.87 6.09
CA ARG A 35 -0.77 0.59 6.52
C ARG A 35 -0.04 -0.56 5.85
N ALA A 36 0.61 -1.43 6.62
CA ALA A 36 1.30 -2.60 6.08
C ALA A 36 0.33 -3.53 5.32
N LEU A 37 0.75 -3.99 4.14
CA LEU A 37 0.20 -5.17 3.48
C LEU A 37 1.10 -6.34 3.84
N GLU A 38 0.52 -7.31 4.55
CA GLU A 38 1.21 -8.50 5.01
C GLU A 38 0.71 -9.73 4.26
N TRP A 39 1.62 -10.61 3.88
CA TRP A 39 1.34 -11.92 3.32
C TRP A 39 2.22 -12.95 4.02
N GLU A 40 1.61 -14.01 4.58
CA GLU A 40 2.32 -15.09 5.27
C GLU A 40 3.31 -14.61 6.35
N GLY A 41 2.98 -13.50 7.04
CA GLY A 41 3.82 -12.92 8.09
C GLY A 41 4.94 -12.00 7.59
N GLU A 42 5.05 -11.77 6.28
CA GLU A 42 6.00 -10.84 5.67
C GLU A 42 5.30 -9.57 5.18
N ILE A 43 5.86 -8.41 5.48
CA ILE A 43 5.39 -7.13 4.94
C ILE A 43 5.91 -7.00 3.51
N ILE A 44 5.00 -7.04 2.54
CA ILE A 44 5.33 -7.01 1.10
C ILE A 44 5.20 -5.61 0.49
N ALA A 45 4.42 -4.73 1.12
CA ALA A 45 4.21 -3.34 0.72
C ALA A 45 3.49 -2.57 1.85
N ALA A 46 3.26 -1.27 1.67
CA ALA A 46 2.39 -0.46 2.51
C ALA A 46 1.32 0.26 1.68
N VAL A 47 0.25 0.70 2.32
CA VAL A 47 -0.83 1.51 1.73
C VAL A 47 -0.86 2.87 2.39
N ARG A 48 -0.68 3.91 1.57
CA ARG A 48 -0.90 5.30 1.97
C ARG A 48 -2.30 5.72 1.57
N LEU A 49 -3.14 5.98 2.57
CA LEU A 49 -4.48 6.50 2.34
C LEU A 49 -4.41 7.98 1.94
N PRO A 50 -5.36 8.48 1.14
CA PRO A 50 -5.43 9.90 0.87
C PRO A 50 -5.66 10.66 2.19
N HIS A 51 -5.08 11.86 2.29
CA HIS A 51 -5.38 12.75 3.40
C HIS A 51 -6.88 13.08 3.36
N LEU A 52 -7.62 12.67 4.38
CA LEU A 52 -8.97 13.17 4.59
C LEU A 52 -8.85 14.63 4.99
N GLN A 53 -8.96 15.54 4.02
CA GLN A 53 -9.15 16.96 4.31
C GLN A 53 -10.56 17.13 4.87
N GLY A 54 -10.69 17.11 6.20
CA GLY A 54 -11.97 17.33 6.85
C GLY A 54 -12.05 16.78 8.27
N ALA A 55 -11.46 17.51 9.22
CA ALA A 55 -11.97 17.64 10.59
C ALA A 55 -11.40 18.93 11.20
#